data_AF-A0AA97IJ38-F1
#
_entry.id   AF-A0AA97IJ38-F1
#
_cell.length_a   1.000
_cell.length_b   1.000
_cell.length_c   1.000
_cell.angle_alpha   90.00
_cell.angle_beta   90.00
_cell.angle_gamma   90.00
#
_symmetry.space_group_name_H-M   'P 1'
#
loop_
_entity.id
_entity.type
_entity.pdbx_description
1 polymer ?
#
loop_
_entity_poly.entity_id
_entity_poly.type
_entity_poly.pdbx_seq_one_letter_code
_entity_poly.pdbx_strand_id
1 'polypeptide(L)' 'MSTLLSVIPILDFNGDAAEHSSQIRHFLKSTGQLIGSYDNMLAGHARSMQLTMITNNTKEFCRVPGLEVEDWSQPVGNH' A
#
# COMPACT_ATOMS: atom_id res chain seq x y z
N MET A 1 -10.87 -25.25 0.14
CA MET A 1 -10.41 -23.89 0.49
C MET A 1 -9.10 -23.61 -0.23
N SER A 2 -8.92 -22.40 -0.75
CA SER A 2 -7.74 -21.98 -1.53
C SER A 2 -6.45 -22.13 -0.70
N THR A 3 -5.48 -22.90 -1.21
CA THR A 3 -4.15 -23.16 -0.58
C THR A 3 -3.31 -21.90 -0.38
N LEU A 4 -3.65 -20.79 -1.02
CA LEU A 4 -2.94 -19.53 -0.89
C LEU A 4 -3.22 -18.86 0.47
N LEU A 5 -4.50 -18.80 0.87
CA LEU A 5 -4.91 -18.10 2.09
C LEU A 5 -4.50 -18.85 3.36
N SER A 6 -4.10 -20.12 3.28
CA SER A 6 -3.59 -20.87 4.42
C SER A 6 -2.13 -20.52 4.78
N VAL A 7 -1.39 -19.88 3.86
CA VAL A 7 0.03 -19.54 4.09
C VAL A 7 0.29 -18.03 4.19
N ILE A 8 -0.73 -17.20 3.89
CA ILE A 8 -0.63 -15.74 3.97
C ILE A 8 -1.49 -15.26 5.15
N PRO A 9 -0.93 -14.53 6.12
CA PRO A 9 -1.71 -13.94 7.19
C PRO A 9 -2.68 -12.89 6.63
N ILE A 10 -3.95 -12.98 7.05
CA ILE A 10 -4.97 -11.98 6.75
C ILE A 10 -5.00 -11.01 7.91
N LEU A 11 -4.76 -9.72 7.63
CA LEU A 11 -4.76 -8.65 8.61
C LEU A 11 -6.05 -7.84 8.49
N ASP A 12 -6.66 -7.50 9.63
CA ASP A 12 -7.92 -6.76 9.68
C ASP A 12 -7.70 -5.27 9.39
N PHE A 13 -8.56 -4.69 8.55
CA PHE A 13 -8.57 -3.25 8.33
C PHE A 13 -9.28 -2.56 9.51
N ASN A 14 -8.49 -1.99 10.42
CA ASN A 14 -8.98 -1.37 11.66
C ASN A 14 -9.04 0.17 11.58
N GLY A 15 -9.27 0.82 12.73
CA GLY A 15 -9.33 2.28 12.84
C GLY A 15 -8.04 2.99 12.42
N ASP A 16 -6.88 2.46 12.83
CA ASP A 16 -5.57 3.04 12.49
C ASP A 16 -5.32 2.98 10.97
N ALA A 17 -5.65 1.87 10.34
CA ALA A 17 -5.59 1.73 8.88
C ALA A 17 -6.51 2.73 8.17
N ALA A 18 -7.71 2.97 8.70
CA ALA A 18 -8.66 3.96 8.18
C ALA A 18 -8.13 5.39 8.34
N GLU A 19 -7.53 5.71 9.49
CA GLU A 19 -6.94 7.01 9.75
C GLU A 19 -5.78 7.28 8.78
N HIS A 20 -4.82 6.36 8.66
CA HIS A 20 -3.71 6.48 7.71
C HIS A 20 -4.22 6.61 6.26
N SER A 21 -5.24 5.84 5.88
CA SER A 21 -5.90 5.96 4.57
C SER A 21 -6.46 7.36 4.33
N SER A 22 -7.09 7.97 5.33
CA SER A 22 -7.66 9.32 5.21
C SER A 22 -6.57 10.39 5.08
N GLN A 23 -5.48 10.26 5.84
CA GLN A 23 -4.33 11.16 5.80
C GLN A 23 -3.64 11.12 4.42
N ILE A 24 -3.42 9.91 3.90
CA ILE A 24 -2.87 9.70 2.55
C ILE A 24 -3.77 10.34 1.50
N ARG A 25 -5.07 10.07 1.56
CA ARG A 25 -6.04 10.62 0.60
C ARG A 25 -6.05 12.15 0.62
N HIS A 26 -6.01 12.74 1.81
CA HIS A 26 -5.97 14.19 1.98
C HIS A 26 -4.70 14.77 1.35
N PHE A 27 -3.54 14.19 1.66
CA PHE A 27 -2.25 14.60 1.10
C PHE A 27 -2.24 14.51 -0.44
N LEU A 28 -2.57 13.35 -1.01
CA LEU A 28 -2.56 13.14 -2.46
C LEU A 28 -3.60 14.01 -3.19
N LYS A 29 -4.73 14.32 -2.55
CA LYS A 29 -5.71 15.26 -3.09
C LYS A 29 -5.13 16.67 -3.15
N SER A 30 -4.38 17.09 -2.13
CA SER A 30 -3.76 18.42 -2.08
C SER A 30 -2.67 18.61 -3.15
N THR A 31 -2.01 17.53 -3.57
CA THR A 31 -0.96 17.55 -4.60
C THR A 31 -1.46 17.20 -6.00
N GLY A 32 -2.75 16.89 -6.17
CA GLY A 32 -3.33 16.49 -7.45
C GLY A 32 -2.91 15.10 -7.94
N GLN A 33 -2.40 14.25 -7.04
CA GLN A 33 -1.81 12.94 -7.36
C GLN A 33 -2.61 11.77 -6.76
N LEU A 34 -3.94 11.86 -6.81
CA LEU A 34 -4.81 10.79 -6.30
C LEU A 34 -4.44 9.42 -6.90
N ILE A 35 -4.51 8.41 -6.03
CA ILE A 35 -4.45 6.99 -6.40
C ILE A 35 -5.85 6.37 -6.29
N GLY A 36 -6.00 5.14 -6.78
CA GLY A 36 -7.25 4.38 -6.67
C GLY A 36 -7.78 4.32 -5.22
N SER A 37 -9.11 4.23 -5.05
CA SER A 37 -9.70 4.19 -3.70
C SER A 37 -9.27 2.97 -2.89
N TYR A 38 -9.18 1.81 -3.54
CA TYR A 38 -8.68 0.58 -2.91
C TYR A 38 -7.18 0.64 -2.67
N ASP A 39 -6.39 1.19 -3.61
CA ASP A 39 -4.95 1.39 -3.42
C ASP A 39 -4.66 2.32 -2.24
N ASN A 40 -5.49 3.35 -2.05
CA ASN A 40 -5.42 4.21 -0.88
C ASN A 40 -5.70 3.45 0.43
N MET A 41 -6.65 2.51 0.42
CA MET A 41 -6.93 1.66 1.59
C MET A 41 -5.77 0.68 1.86
N LEU A 42 -5.24 0.05 0.81
CA LEU A 42 -4.08 -0.85 0.91
C LEU A 42 -2.84 -0.10 1.43
N ALA A 43 -2.56 1.09 0.89
CA ALA A 43 -1.47 1.95 1.32
C ALA A 43 -1.63 2.40 2.77
N GLY A 44 -2.84 2.80 3.18
CA GLY A 44 -3.12 3.17 4.57
C GLY A 44 -2.95 2.01 5.52
N HIS A 45 -3.43 0.83 5.16
CA HIS A 45 -3.26 -0.39 5.93
C HIS A 45 -1.77 -0.72 6.13
N ALA A 46 -1.00 -0.82 5.03
CA ALA A 46 0.43 -1.13 5.10
C ALA A 46 1.20 -0.07 5.91
N ARG A 47 0.94 1.22 5.69
CA ARG A 47 1.60 2.32 6.40
C ARG A 47 1.28 2.34 7.90
N SER A 48 0.04 2.04 8.30
CA SER A 48 -0.35 1.99 9.72
C SER A 48 0.41 0.92 10.50
N MET A 49 0.82 -0.16 9.82
CA MET A 49 1.54 -1.28 10.40
C MET A 49 3.04 -1.27 10.07
N GLN A 50 3.54 -0.20 9.44
CA GLN A 50 4.95 -0.05 9.03
C GLN A 50 5.43 -1.22 8.13
N LEU A 51 4.56 -1.69 7.24
CA LEU A 51 4.84 -2.77 6.29
C LEU A 51 5.29 -2.23 4.94
N THR A 52 6.05 -3.05 4.20
CA THR A 52 6.40 -2.81 2.80
C THR A 52 5.25 -3.25 1.88
N MET A 53 4.84 -2.37 0.96
CA MET A 53 3.86 -2.68 -0.08
C MET A 53 4.53 -3.40 -1.24
N ILE A 54 4.20 -4.68 -1.44
CA ILE A 54 4.64 -5.44 -2.61
C ILE A 54 3.63 -5.25 -3.74
N THR A 55 4.05 -4.63 -4.85
CA THR A 55 3.16 -4.32 -5.97
C THR A 55 3.91 -4.12 -7.28
N ASN A 56 3.27 -4.47 -8.40
CA ASN A 56 3.74 -4.10 -9.74
C ASN A 56 3.22 -2.71 -10.19
N ASN A 57 2.38 -2.05 -9.39
CA ASN A 57 1.91 -0.67 -9.63
C ASN A 57 2.72 0.35 -8.81
N THR A 58 4.05 0.22 -8.81
CA THR A 58 4.94 1.08 -8.01
C THR A 58 4.76 2.57 -8.27
N LYS A 59 4.42 2.95 -9.51
CA LYS A 59 4.20 4.35 -9.92
C LYS A 59 3.12 5.07 -9.12
N GLU A 60 2.10 4.36 -8.66
CA GLU A 60 1.05 4.93 -7.80
C GLU A 60 1.48 4.93 -6.33
N PHE A 61 1.94 3.79 -5.83
CA PHE A 61 2.25 3.62 -4.41
C PHE A 61 3.45 4.44 -3.94
N CYS A 62 4.46 4.70 -4.80
CA CYS A 62 5.59 5.57 -4.46
C CYS A 62 5.20 7.04 -4.21
N ARG A 63 3.97 7.45 -4.53
CA ARG A 63 3.45 8.80 -4.23
C ARG A 63 3.04 8.93 -2.75
N VAL A 64 2.86 7.81 -2.05
CA VAL A 64 2.41 7.77 -0.67
C VAL A 64 3.59 8.06 0.26
N PRO A 65 3.57 9.16 1.04
CA PRO A 65 4.68 9.48 1.92
C PRO A 65 4.77 8.50 3.08
N GLY A 66 6.00 8.02 3.35
CA GLY A 66 6.29 7.09 4.44
C GLY A 66 5.77 5.67 4.21
N LEU A 67 5.55 5.26 2.95
CA LEU A 67 5.25 3.89 2.57
C LEU A 67 6.46 3.32 1.81
N GLU A 68 7.02 2.22 2.32
CA GLU A 68 8.03 1.44 1.61
C GLU A 68 7.35 0.61 0.51
N VAL A 69 7.96 0.55 -0.67
CA VAL A 69 7.38 -0.10 -1.86
C VAL A 69 8.43 -0.95 -2.56
N GLU A 70 8.09 -2.20 -2.86
CA GLU A 70 8.94 -3.13 -3.62
C GLU A 70 8.16 -3.75 -4.79
N ASP A 71 8.87 -4.01 -5.90
CA ASP A 71 8.35 -4.73 -7.06
C ASP A 71 9.06 -6.07 -7.20
N TRP A 72 8.35 -7.16 -6.86
CA TRP A 72 8.87 -8.52 -7.00
C TRP A 72 8.68 -9.11 -8.41
N SER A 73 8.05 -8.38 -9.34
CA SER A 73 7.97 -8.79 -10.74
C SER A 73 9.26 -8.51 -11.51
N GLN A 74 10.13 -7.65 -10.96
CA GLN A 74 11.43 -7.34 -11.54
C GLN A 74 12.53 -8.14 -10.82
N PRO A 75 13.53 -8.66 -11.56
CA PRO A 75 14.68 -9.29 -10.94
C PRO A 75 15.50 -8.27 -10.15
N VAL A 76 16.01 -8.69 -8.99
CA VAL A 76 16.93 -7.89 -8.16
C VAL A 76 18.23 -7.68 -8.95
N GLY A 77 18.53 -6.45 -9.38
CA GLY A 77 19.87 -6.10 -9.88
C GLY A 77 19.99 -5.30 -11.18
N ASN A 78 18.91 -4.85 -11.83
CA ASN A 78 19.03 -3.94 -12.98
C ASN A 78 18.79 -2.48 -12.55
N HIS A 79 19.83 -1.86 -12.00
CA HIS A 79 20.00 -0.41 -11.93
C HIS A 79 21.02 0.02 -12.98
#